data_AF-A0A535V7C8-F1
#
_entry.id   AF-A0A535V7C8-F1
#
_cell.length_a   1.000
_cell.length_b   1.000
_cell.length_c   1.000
_cell.angle_alpha   90.00
_cell.angle_beta   90.00
_cell.angle_gamma   90.00
#
_symmetry.space_group_name_H-M   'P 1'
#
loop_
_entity.id
_entity.type
_entity.pdbx_description
1 polymer ?
#
loop_
_entity_poly.entity_id
_entity_poly.type
_entity_poly.pdbx_seq_one_letter_code
_entity_poly.pdbx_strand_id
1 'polypeptide(L)'
;MRIIQSVSVPAGVLRGKDAIRGFFAGLLQSLPKAQWGVTTIYAGNVLFLEWTADSAQASVSDGVDTFIFENGLITLQTVRNTTVPKA
;
A
#
# COMPACT_ATOMS: atom_id res chain seq x y z
N MET A 1 -13.78 8.24 -1.30
CA MET A 1 -12.31 8.17 -1.15
C MET A 1 -11.73 9.58 -1.20
N ARG A 2 -11.57 10.22 -0.04
CA ARG A 2 -10.91 11.55 0.08
C ARG A 2 -9.40 11.31 0.16
N ILE A 3 -8.64 12.11 -0.58
CA ILE A 3 -7.45 11.70 -1.35
C ILE A 3 -6.19 11.77 -0.48
N ILE A 4 -5.40 10.70 -0.48
CA ILE A 4 -4.00 10.69 -0.01
C ILE A 4 -3.22 11.74 -0.81
N GLN A 5 -2.58 12.72 -0.18
CA GLN A 5 -1.87 13.77 -0.92
C GLN A 5 -0.63 13.22 -1.62
N SER A 6 0.10 12.32 -0.95
CA SER A 6 1.30 11.69 -1.49
C SER A 6 1.53 10.28 -0.97
N VAL A 7 2.16 9.46 -1.81
CA VAL A 7 2.65 8.12 -1.44
C VAL A 7 4.14 8.06 -1.70
N SER A 8 4.92 7.69 -0.68
CA SER A 8 6.34 7.42 -0.82
C SER A 8 6.56 5.92 -1.03
N VAL A 9 7.22 5.57 -2.13
CA VAL A 9 7.63 4.21 -2.48
C VAL A 9 9.16 4.18 -2.68
N PRO A 10 9.80 3.00 -2.71
CA PRO A 10 11.25 2.93 -2.95
C PRO A 10 11.69 3.61 -4.25
N ALA A 11 10.84 3.64 -5.27
CA ALA A 11 11.09 4.28 -6.55
C ALA A 11 10.90 5.81 -6.54
N GLY A 12 10.40 6.41 -5.46
CA GLY A 12 10.20 7.85 -5.34
C GLY A 12 8.85 8.25 -4.72
N VAL A 13 8.48 9.52 -4.89
CA VAL A 13 7.24 10.09 -4.32
C VAL A 13 6.19 10.28 -5.41
N LEU A 14 5.03 9.67 -5.23
CA LEU A 14 3.83 9.85 -6.04
C LEU A 14 2.99 10.98 -5.45
N ARG A 15 2.49 11.88 -6.31
CA ARG A 15 1.63 13.00 -5.90
C ARG A 15 0.36 13.05 -6.75
N GLY A 16 -0.74 13.37 -6.09
CA GLY A 16 -2.04 13.50 -6.76
C GLY A 16 -2.73 12.16 -7.01
N LYS A 17 -4.05 12.26 -7.16
CA LYS A 17 -4.96 11.10 -7.19
C LYS A 17 -4.63 10.10 -8.29
N ASP A 18 -4.26 10.58 -9.48
CA ASP A 18 -4.11 9.72 -10.65
C ASP A 18 -2.84 8.88 -10.57
N ALA A 19 -1.71 9.47 -10.16
CA ALA A 19 -0.47 8.74 -9.94
C ALA A 19 -0.65 7.66 -8.85
N ILE A 20 -1.32 8.01 -7.75
CA ILE A 20 -1.58 7.09 -6.64
C ILE A 20 -2.52 5.96 -7.08
N ARG A 21 -3.59 6.26 -7.82
CA ARG A 21 -4.50 5.25 -8.37
C ARG A 21 -3.79 4.32 -9.35
N GLY A 22 -2.94 4.86 -10.22
CA GLY A 22 -2.15 4.07 -11.16
C GLY A 22 -1.24 3.08 -10.46
N PHE A 23 -0.55 3.52 -9.40
CA PHE A 23 0.29 2.66 -8.57
C PHE A 23 -0.49 1.49 -7.94
N PHE A 24 -1.59 1.77 -7.23
CA PHE A 24 -2.38 0.71 -6.61
C PHE A 24 -3.08 -0.20 -7.63
N ALA A 25 -3.53 0.35 -8.77
CA ALA A 25 -4.08 -0.47 -9.84
C ALA A 25 -3.04 -1.46 -10.38
N GLY A 26 -1.80 -1.03 -10.60
CA GLY A 26 -0.70 -1.91 -11.01
C GLY A 26 -0.37 -2.98 -9.96
N LEU A 27 -0.30 -2.60 -8.68
CA LEU A 27 -0.10 -3.56 -7.59
C LEU A 27 -1.19 -4.64 -7.57
N LEU A 28 -2.46 -4.23 -7.59
CA LEU A 28 -3.59 -5.16 -7.56
C LEU A 28 -3.68 -6.03 -8.82
N GLN A 29 -3.30 -5.49 -9.99
CA GLN A 29 -3.20 -6.27 -11.23
C GLN A 29 -2.11 -7.35 -11.16
N SER A 30 -1.00 -7.08 -10.46
CA SER A 30 0.07 -8.06 -10.25
C SER A 30 -0.26 -9.15 -9.23
N LEU A 31 -1.34 -8.97 -8.45
CA LEU A 31 -1.79 -9.88 -7.38
C LEU A 31 -3.28 -10.24 -7.56
N PRO A 32 -3.69 -10.79 -8.71
CA PRO A 32 -5.09 -11.01 -9.01
C PRO A 32 -5.66 -12.11 -8.11
N LYS A 33 -6.85 -11.85 -7.53
CA LYS A 33 -7.54 -12.77 -6.60
C LYS A 33 -6.65 -13.23 -5.44
N ALA A 34 -5.70 -12.40 -5.01
CA ALA A 34 -4.84 -12.75 -3.89
C ALA A 34 -5.65 -12.98 -2.60
N GLN A 35 -5.20 -13.91 -1.77
CA GLN A 35 -5.59 -13.97 -0.36
C GLN A 35 -4.74 -12.95 0.39
N TRP A 36 -5.40 -12.09 1.17
CA TRP A 36 -4.76 -10.99 1.88
C TRP A 36 -4.73 -11.26 3.37
N GLY A 37 -3.56 -11.09 3.99
CA GLY A 37 -3.42 -10.94 5.43
C GLY A 37 -3.18 -9.47 5.75
N VAL A 38 -3.86 -8.93 6.78
CA VAL A 38 -3.70 -7.53 7.18
C VAL A 38 -3.71 -7.42 8.69
N THR A 39 -2.69 -6.74 9.24
CA THR A 39 -2.59 -6.38 10.65
C THR A 39 -2.36 -4.88 10.76
N THR A 40 -3.00 -4.23 11.74
CA THR A 40 -2.90 -2.78 11.92
C THR A 40 -2.61 -2.40 13.36
N ILE A 41 -1.76 -1.40 13.54
CA ILE A 41 -1.46 -0.77 14.83
C ILE A 41 -1.66 0.74 14.67
N TYR A 42 -2.44 1.34 15.57
CA TYR A 42 -2.61 2.78 15.64
C TYR A 42 -1.77 3.37 16.78
N ALA A 43 -1.09 4.49 16.49
CA ALA A 43 -0.38 5.27 17.49
C ALA A 43 -0.53 6.77 17.17
N GLY A 44 -1.34 7.47 17.98
CA GLY A 44 -1.66 8.88 17.72
C GLY A 44 -2.35 9.08 16.38
N ASN A 45 -1.74 9.87 15.50
CA ASN A 45 -2.24 10.13 14.14
C ASN A 45 -1.56 9.26 13.07
N VAL A 46 -0.97 8.13 13.47
CA VAL A 46 -0.27 7.20 12.59
C VAL A 46 -0.98 5.84 12.59
N LEU A 47 -1.17 5.27 11.40
CA LEU A 47 -1.52 3.86 11.21
C LEU A 47 -0.30 3.14 10.63
N PHE A 48 0.17 2.12 11.33
CA PHE A 48 1.09 1.14 10.80
C PHE A 48 0.30 -0.08 10.35
N LEU A 49 0.49 -0.50 9.10
CA LEU A 49 -0.23 -1.61 8.48
C LEU A 49 0.79 -2.60 7.92
N GLU A 50 0.75 -3.83 8.40
CA GLU A 50 1.46 -4.96 7.81
C GLU A 50 0.49 -5.77 6.96
N TRP A 51 0.95 -6.21 5.79
CA TRP A 51 0.14 -7.00 4.89
C TRP A 51 0.92 -8.08 4.16
N THR A 52 0.22 -9.16 3.86
CA THR A 52 0.69 -10.22 2.96
C THR A 52 -0.33 -10.42 1.86
N ALA A 53 0.13 -10.90 0.71
CA ALA A 53 -0.73 -11.22 -0.42
C ALA A 53 -0.24 -12.50 -1.07
N ASP A 54 -1.14 -13.44 -1.31
CA ASP A 54 -0.82 -14.67 -2.02
C ASP A 54 -1.81 -14.90 -3.17
N SER A 55 -1.31 -14.83 -4.41
CA SER A 55 -2.10 -15.13 -5.61
C SER A 55 -1.52 -16.33 -6.34
N ALA A 56 -2.20 -16.75 -7.42
CA ALA A 56 -1.63 -17.72 -8.35
C ALA A 56 -0.41 -17.17 -9.12
N GLN A 57 -0.29 -15.85 -9.30
CA GLN A 57 0.75 -15.24 -10.14
C GLN A 57 1.97 -14.75 -9.35
N ALA A 58 1.78 -14.32 -8.11
CA ALA A 58 2.82 -13.75 -7.28
C ALA A 58 2.42 -13.77 -5.79
N SER A 59 3.42 -13.62 -4.93
CA SER A 59 3.25 -13.46 -3.48
C SER A 59 4.02 -12.25 -2.94
N VAL A 60 3.53 -11.69 -1.84
CA VAL A 60 4.17 -10.68 -1.01
C VAL A 60 4.08 -11.14 0.44
N SER A 61 5.21 -11.19 1.14
CA SER A 61 5.28 -11.60 2.55
C SER A 61 5.74 -10.50 3.50
N ASP A 62 6.11 -9.33 2.97
CA ASP A 62 6.77 -8.24 3.70
C ASP A 62 6.11 -6.87 3.42
N GLY A 63 4.82 -6.86 3.12
CA GLY A 63 4.08 -5.64 2.83
C GLY A 63 3.95 -4.77 4.07
N VAL A 64 4.36 -3.52 3.97
CA VAL A 64 4.30 -2.53 5.05
C VAL A 64 3.86 -1.18 4.50
N ASP A 65 2.81 -0.64 5.10
CA ASP A 65 2.31 0.69 4.85
C ASP A 65 2.29 1.52 6.15
N THR A 66 2.68 2.79 6.05
CA THR A 66 2.48 3.76 7.15
C THR A 66 1.58 4.87 6.63
N PHE A 67 0.53 5.22 7.35
CA PHE A 67 -0.34 6.35 7.03
C PHE A 67 -0.26 7.42 8.10
N ILE A 68 -0.17 8.67 7.68
CA ILE A 68 -0.30 9.84 8.55
C ILE A 68 -1.68 10.46 8.33
N PHE A 69 -2.37 10.74 9.42
CA PHE A 69 -3.68 11.39 9.41
C PHE A 69 -3.60 12.82 9.93
N GLU A 70 -4.31 13.73 9.27
CA GLU A 70 -4.57 15.09 9.76
C GLU A 70 -6.01 15.45 9.42
N ASN A 71 -6.75 16.03 10.39
CA ASN A 71 -8.15 16.42 10.20
C ASN A 71 -9.05 15.29 9.64
N GLY A 72 -8.79 14.04 10.06
CA GLY A 72 -9.53 12.85 9.60
C GLY A 72 -9.24 12.43 8.15
N LEU A 73 -8.19 12.97 7.53
CA LEU A 73 -7.75 12.66 6.17
C LEU A 73 -6.37 12.03 6.19
N ILE A 74 -6.10 11.10 5.26
CA ILE A 74 -4.73 10.63 5.03
C ILE A 74 -3.97 11.71 4.26
N THR A 75 -2.89 12.23 4.85
CA THR A 75 -2.04 13.24 4.21
C THR A 75 -0.81 12.61 3.55
N LEU A 76 -0.29 11.54 4.15
CA LEU A 76 0.86 10.81 3.63
C LEU A 76 0.68 9.31 3.82
N GLN A 77 1.15 8.54 2.85
CA GLN A 77 1.37 7.12 2.97
C GLN A 77 2.81 6.76 2.58
N THR A 78 3.42 5.81 3.26
CA THR A 78 4.59 5.09 2.74
C THR A 78 4.16 3.68 2.37
N VAL A 79 4.72 3.11 1.30
CA VAL A 79 4.50 1.71 0.92
C VAL A 79 5.85 1.05 0.66
N ARG A 80 6.08 -0.11 1.27
CA ARG A 80 7.20 -0.99 0.96
C ARG A 80 6.70 -2.42 0.89
N ASN A 81 7.11 -3.13 -0.15
CA ASN A 81 6.90 -4.56 -0.28
C ASN A 81 7.91 -5.14 -1.28
N THR A 82 8.05 -6.46 -1.27
CA THR A 82 8.77 -7.24 -2.25
C THR A 82 7.77 -8.19 -2.92
N THR A 83 7.57 -8.03 -4.23
CA THR A 83 6.72 -8.95 -5.02
C THR A 83 7.58 -10.06 -5.61
N VAL A 84 7.22 -11.30 -5.30
CA VAL A 84 7.88 -12.51 -5.81
C VAL A 84 6.93 -13.22 -6.79
N PRO A 85 7.27 -13.30 -8.09
CA PRO A 85 6.49 -14.06 -9.07
C PRO A 85 6.44 -15.56 -8.74
N LYS A 86 5.33 -16.22 -9.09
CA LYS A 86 5.16 -17.67 -9.04
C LYS A 86 5.18 -18.25 -10.46
N ALA A 87 5.73 -19.46 -10.59
CA ALA A 87 5.81 -20.20 -11.84
C ALA A 87 4.49 -20.90 -12.19
#